data_AF-A0A3L7Q601-F1
#
_entry.id   AF-A0A3L7Q601-F1
#
_cell.length_a   1.000
_cell.length_b   1.000
_cell.length_c   1.000
_cell.angle_alpha   90.00
_cell.angle_beta   90.00
_cell.angle_gamma   90.00
#
_symmetry.space_group_name_H-M   'P 1'
#
loop_
_entity.id
_entity.type
_entity.pdbx_description
1 polymer ?
#
loop_
_entity_poly.entity_id
_entity_poly.type
_entity_poly.pdbx_seq_one_letter_code
_entity_poly.pdbx_strand_id
1 'polypeptide(L)'
;MTNANAQIADSIREVTAAVQSAIAEGYRSRMIDADDLVEVLLSIADRLDPPVRETTNDVAIPCPECSEANSDRLIWQDDEFVRCDTCGTIYSPGN
;
A
#
# COMPACT_ATOMS: atom_id res chain seq x y z
N MET A 1 -10.85 -10.36 -15.48
CA MET A 1 -11.88 -9.30 -15.49
C MET A 1 -11.29 -8.12 -14.75
N THR A 2 -10.94 -7.04 -15.46
CA THR A 2 -10.48 -5.80 -14.84
C THR A 2 -11.63 -5.24 -13.99
N ASN A 3 -11.33 -4.90 -12.73
CA ASN A 3 -12.29 -4.30 -11.83
C ASN A 3 -12.68 -2.93 -12.41
N ALA A 4 -13.98 -2.65 -12.53
CA ALA A 4 -14.46 -1.37 -13.06
C ALA A 4 -13.89 -0.17 -12.28
N ASN A 5 -13.66 -0.34 -10.97
CA ASN A 5 -13.04 0.69 -10.14
C ASN A 5 -11.57 0.93 -10.49
N ALA A 6 -10.82 -0.11 -10.86
CA ALA A 6 -9.43 0.03 -11.31
C ALA A 6 -9.36 0.83 -12.62
N GLN A 7 -10.26 0.56 -13.57
CA GLN A 7 -10.33 1.31 -14.82
C GLN A 7 -10.66 2.80 -14.60
N ILE A 8 -11.53 3.10 -13.64
CA ILE A 8 -11.88 4.48 -13.27
C ILE A 8 -10.68 5.14 -12.57
N ALA A 9 -10.01 4.45 -11.65
CA ALA A 9 -8.82 4.97 -10.97
C ALA A 9 -7.70 5.29 -11.97
N ASP A 10 -7.44 4.42 -12.93
CA ASP A 10 -6.46 4.65 -14.00
C ASP A 10 -6.83 5.88 -14.85
N SER A 11 -8.11 6.00 -15.23
CA SER A 11 -8.60 7.18 -15.96
C SER A 11 -8.38 8.48 -15.17
N ILE A 12 -8.56 8.45 -13.85
CA ILE A 12 -8.32 9.62 -12.98
C ILE A 12 -6.82 9.93 -12.89
N ARG A 13 -5.95 8.91 -12.79
CA ARG A 13 -4.49 9.07 -12.80
C ARG A 13 -4.02 9.70 -14.13
N GLU A 14 -4.57 9.27 -15.26
CA GLU A 14 -4.26 9.85 -16.59
C GLU A 14 -4.64 11.33 -16.69
N VAL A 15 -5.84 11.70 -16.26
CA VAL A 15 -6.29 13.11 -16.25
C VAL A 15 -5.40 13.95 -15.33
N THR A 16 -5.05 13.40 -14.16
CA THR A 16 -4.15 14.07 -13.21
C THR A 16 -2.78 14.34 -13.84
N ALA A 17 -2.20 13.38 -14.54
CA ALA A 17 -0.92 13.53 -15.23
C ALA A 17 -0.97 14.61 -16.34
N ALA A 18 -2.09 14.69 -17.07
CA ALA A 18 -2.30 15.73 -18.06
C ALA A 18 -2.40 17.14 -17.42
N VAL A 19 -3.07 17.25 -16.27
CA VAL A 19 -3.15 18.51 -15.50
C VAL A 19 -1.77 18.92 -14.99
N GLN A 20 -0.99 17.99 -14.41
CA GLN A 20 0.37 18.25 -13.98
C GLN A 20 1.28 18.74 -15.12
N SER A 21 1.14 18.14 -16.31
CA SER A 21 1.88 18.57 -17.51
C SER A 21 1.53 20.00 -17.91
N ALA A 22 0.24 20.34 -17.92
CA ALA A 22 -0.21 21.70 -18.21
C ALA A 22 0.30 22.73 -17.17
N ILE A 23 0.33 22.37 -15.89
CA ILE A 23 0.89 23.21 -14.81
C ILE A 23 2.40 23.44 -15.03
N ALA A 24 3.14 22.41 -15.42
CA ALA A 24 4.57 22.47 -15.70
C ALA A 24 4.89 23.34 -16.92
N GLU A 25 4.02 23.31 -17.95
CA GLU A 25 4.10 24.17 -19.13
C GLU A 25 3.65 25.62 -18.88
N GLY A 26 3.16 25.92 -17.66
CA GLY A 26 2.77 27.28 -17.26
C GLY A 26 1.30 27.62 -17.49
N TYR A 27 0.48 26.66 -17.94
CA TYR A 27 -0.97 26.80 -18.06
C TYR A 27 -1.64 26.63 -16.69
N ARG A 28 -1.45 27.61 -15.80
CA ARG A 28 -2.04 27.60 -14.45
C ARG A 28 -3.32 28.43 -14.40
N SER A 29 -4.41 27.80 -13.93
CA SER A 29 -5.62 28.54 -13.56
C SER A 29 -5.33 29.36 -12.30
N ARG A 30 -5.68 30.64 -12.30
CA ARG A 30 -5.47 31.53 -11.13
C ARG A 30 -6.60 31.46 -10.09
N MET A 31 -7.64 30.68 -10.36
CA MET A 31 -8.89 30.68 -9.59
C MET A 31 -9.04 29.44 -8.69
N ILE A 32 -8.29 28.38 -8.97
CA ILE A 32 -8.18 27.15 -8.18
C ILE A 32 -6.69 26.87 -8.10
N ASP A 33 -6.18 26.55 -6.91
CA ASP A 33 -4.83 26.03 -6.80
C ASP A 33 -4.78 24.69 -7.53
N ALA A 34 -4.07 24.67 -8.66
CA ALA A 34 -4.07 23.53 -9.56
C ALA A 34 -3.34 22.32 -8.93
N ASP A 35 -2.48 22.58 -7.95
CA ASP A 35 -1.81 21.56 -7.16
C ASP A 35 -2.79 20.89 -6.16
N ASP A 36 -3.67 21.66 -5.51
CA ASP A 36 -4.74 21.11 -4.64
C ASP A 36 -5.69 20.19 -5.43
N LEU A 37 -6.04 20.57 -6.67
CA LEU A 37 -6.89 19.74 -7.52
C LEU A 37 -6.22 18.39 -7.84
N VAL A 38 -4.91 18.39 -8.10
CA VAL A 38 -4.12 17.18 -8.33
C VAL A 38 -4.16 16.25 -7.11
N GLU A 39 -3.99 16.79 -5.91
CA GLU A 39 -4.06 16.00 -4.67
C GLU A 39 -5.43 15.34 -4.46
N VAL A 40 -6.51 16.07 -4.72
CA VAL A 40 -7.87 15.55 -4.62
C VAL A 40 -8.11 14.42 -5.62
N LEU A 41 -7.67 14.58 -6.87
CA LEU A 41 -7.84 13.56 -7.90
C LEU A 41 -7.08 12.27 -7.56
N LEU A 42 -5.83 12.38 -7.10
CA LEU A 42 -5.05 11.21 -6.65
C LEU A 42 -5.71 10.53 -5.45
N SER A 43 -6.21 11.31 -4.48
CA SER A 43 -6.92 10.75 -3.31
C SER A 43 -8.18 9.98 -3.70
N ILE A 44 -8.88 10.40 -4.76
CA ILE A 44 -10.04 9.66 -5.30
C ILE A 44 -9.58 8.36 -5.98
N ALA A 45 -8.50 8.41 -6.78
CA ALA A 45 -7.95 7.22 -7.43
C ALA A 45 -7.52 6.17 -6.38
N ASP A 46 -6.83 6.59 -5.32
CA ASP A 46 -6.42 5.71 -4.22
C ASP A 46 -7.61 5.15 -3.43
N ARG A 47 -8.75 5.85 -3.40
CA ARG A 47 -9.97 5.31 -2.75
C ARG A 47 -10.67 4.27 -3.62
N LEU A 48 -10.61 4.43 -4.95
CA LEU A 48 -11.23 3.52 -5.91
C LEU A 48 -10.40 2.26 -6.14
N ASP A 49 -9.08 2.42 -6.13
CA ASP A 49 -8.08 1.38 -6.30
C ASP A 49 -7.00 1.57 -5.23
N PRO A 50 -7.28 1.15 -3.99
CA PRO A 50 -6.33 1.27 -2.90
C PRO A 50 -5.03 0.58 -3.30
N PRO A 51 -3.87 1.19 -2.99
CA PRO A 51 -2.61 0.49 -3.13
C PRO A 51 -2.77 -0.81 -2.34
N VAL A 52 -2.48 -1.94 -3.00
CA VAL A 52 -2.37 -3.21 -2.33
C VAL A 52 -1.27 -3.01 -1.30
N ARG A 53 -1.65 -2.73 -0.07
CA ARG A 53 -0.76 -2.91 1.07
C ARG A 53 -0.50 -4.39 1.04
N GLU A 54 0.65 -4.79 0.53
CA GLU A 54 1.13 -6.13 0.75
C GLU A 54 1.05 -6.34 2.25
N THR A 55 0.07 -7.12 2.69
CA THR A 55 0.10 -7.73 4.00
C THR A 55 1.27 -8.70 3.95
N THR A 56 2.48 -8.19 4.09
CA THR A 56 3.70 -9.00 4.30
C THR A 56 3.68 -9.71 5.65
N ASN A 57 2.56 -9.68 6.38
CA ASN A 57 2.32 -10.43 7.60
C ASN A 57 1.80 -11.85 7.36
N ASP A 58 2.00 -12.44 6.18
CA ASP A 58 1.92 -13.90 6.04
C ASP A 58 3.24 -14.52 6.51
N VAL A 59 3.50 -14.49 7.83
CA VAL A 59 4.40 -15.49 8.43
C VAL A 59 3.66 -16.81 8.44
N ALA A 60 3.65 -17.51 7.30
CA ALA A 60 3.07 -18.85 7.19
C ALA A 60 3.98 -19.95 7.78
N ILE A 61 4.87 -19.60 8.72
CA ILE A 61 5.80 -20.56 9.33
C ILE A 61 5.57 -20.59 10.84
N PRO A 62 4.98 -21.67 11.37
CA PRO A 62 4.75 -21.83 12.79
C PRO A 62 6.03 -21.71 13.60
N CYS A 63 5.92 -21.26 14.84
CA CYS A 63 7.06 -21.23 15.77
C CYS A 63 7.67 -22.64 15.90
N PRO A 64 8.98 -22.84 15.69
CA PRO A 64 9.61 -24.15 15.73
C PRO A 64 9.58 -24.80 17.12
N GLU A 65 9.47 -24.00 18.19
CA GLU A 65 9.53 -24.48 19.57
C GLU A 65 8.15 -24.83 20.13
N CYS A 66 7.13 -23.99 19.91
CA CYS A 66 5.79 -24.18 20.48
C CYS A 66 4.69 -24.47 19.46
N SER A 67 5.03 -24.51 18.16
CA SER A 67 4.09 -24.71 17.05
C SER A 67 2.96 -23.70 16.95
N GLU A 68 3.10 -22.52 17.58
CA GLU A 68 2.15 -21.41 17.41
C GLU A 68 2.12 -20.98 15.93
N ALA A 69 0.92 -20.89 15.36
CA ALA A 69 0.70 -20.60 13.95
C ALA A 69 -0.23 -19.40 13.73
N ASN A 70 -0.71 -18.78 14.81
CA ASN A 70 -1.52 -17.56 14.71
C ASN A 70 -0.63 -16.37 14.33
N SER A 71 -0.85 -15.77 13.16
CA SER A 71 -0.10 -14.62 12.64
C SER A 71 -0.08 -13.43 13.60
N ASP A 72 -1.14 -13.22 14.38
CA ASP A 72 -1.21 -12.11 15.35
C ASP A 72 -0.23 -12.29 16.53
N ARG A 73 0.29 -13.52 16.72
CA ARG A 73 1.25 -13.87 17.78
C ARG A 73 2.67 -14.11 17.25
N LEU A 74 2.87 -13.96 15.95
CA LEU A 74 4.16 -14.11 15.27
C LEU A 74 4.59 -12.72 14.79
N ILE A 75 5.32 -12.01 15.65
CA ILE A 75 5.65 -10.60 15.47
C ILE A 75 7.01 -10.47 14.78
N TRP A 76 7.05 -9.87 13.58
CA TRP A 76 8.30 -9.48 12.93
C TRP A 76 9.02 -8.40 13.73
N GLN A 77 10.29 -8.64 14.02
CA GLN A 77 11.15 -7.67 14.71
C GLN A 77 11.93 -6.82 13.70
N ASP A 78 12.30 -7.43 12.57
CA ASP A 78 12.97 -6.85 11.41
C ASP A 78 12.64 -7.70 10.16
N ASP A 79 13.39 -7.54 9.07
CA ASP A 79 13.17 -8.27 7.81
C ASP A 79 13.68 -9.73 7.83
N GLU A 80 14.32 -10.19 8.91
CA GLU A 80 14.98 -11.50 9.01
C GLU A 80 14.42 -12.39 10.15
N PHE A 81 13.92 -11.78 11.23
CA PHE A 81 13.54 -12.44 12.46
C PHE A 81 12.08 -12.23 12.88
N VAL A 82 11.45 -13.34 13.27
CA VAL A 82 10.12 -13.38 13.87
C VAL A 82 10.24 -13.79 15.33
N ARG A 83 9.54 -13.07 16.22
CA ARG A 83 9.38 -13.42 17.62
C ARG A 83 7.99 -14.01 17.87
N CYS A 84 7.96 -15.20 18.48
CA CYS A 84 6.73 -15.78 18.99
C CYS A 84 6.34 -15.16 20.34
N ASP A 85 5.15 -14.59 20.46
CA ASP A 85 4.64 -14.02 21.71
C ASP A 85 4.29 -15.10 22.75
N THR A 86 3.91 -16.31 22.28
CA THR A 86 3.50 -17.42 23.14
C THR A 86 4.65 -18.03 23.95
N CYS A 87 5.85 -18.18 23.36
CA CYS A 87 7.00 -18.82 24.01
C CYS A 87 8.25 -17.93 24.09
N GLY A 88 8.25 -16.78 23.42
CA GLY A 88 9.39 -15.86 23.38
C GLY A 88 10.50 -16.24 22.39
N THR A 89 10.40 -17.38 21.71
CA THR A 89 11.39 -17.82 20.72
C THR A 89 11.50 -16.83 19.57
N ILE A 90 12.73 -16.48 19.20
CA ILE A 90 13.06 -15.69 18.01
C ILE A 90 13.66 -16.66 16.98
N TYR A 91 13.11 -16.68 15.77
CA TYR A 91 13.52 -17.58 14.71
C TYR A 91 13.49 -16.88 13.35
N SER A 92 14.25 -17.42 12.39
CA SER A 92 14.21 -16.96 11.00
C SER A 92 13.33 -17.91 10.19
N PRO A 93 12.23 -17.42 9.59
CA PRO A 93 11.36 -18.24 8.74
C PRO A 93 12.00 -18.58 7.36
N GLY A 94 13.19 -18.07 7.04
CA GLY A 94 13.86 -18.28 5.75
C GLY A 94 14.78 -19.49 5.62
N ASN A 95 14.76 -20.45 6.58
CA ASN A 95 15.69 -21.58 6.63
C ASN A 95 14.98 -22.94 6.69
#